data_AF-A0A1C6KI90-F1
#
_entry.id   AF-A0A1C6KI90-F1
#
_cell.length_a   1.000
_cell.length_b   1.000
_cell.length_c   1.000
_cell.angle_alpha   90.00
_cell.angle_beta   90.00
_cell.angle_gamma   90.00
#
_symmetry.space_group_name_H-M   'P 1'
#
loop_
_entity.id
_entity.type
_entity.pdbx_description
1 polymer ?
#
loop_
_entity_poly.entity_id
_entity_poly.type
_entity_poly.pdbx_seq_one_letter_code
_entity_poly.pdbx_strand_id
1 'polypeptide(L)'
;MESNQLFHEMMHAYRAYQETTASYKESTLNGEIEAWYAQYLYTSNLPEYKDSKWEDRDNTDPRRRRIKSLTNYIDNKGNLLPGVNRTDLESKIKDDIVPTFHKYHYTADKYPFEYNRPGLENFKCINKLTINC
;
A
#
# COMPACT_ATOMS: atom_id res chain seq x y z
N MET A 1 -2.59 7.12 -19.03
CA MET A 1 -2.59 6.23 -17.86
C MET A 1 -1.62 5.10 -18.15
N GLU A 2 -0.58 4.93 -17.33
CA GLU A 2 0.40 3.84 -17.49
C GLU A 2 -0.16 2.52 -16.93
N SER A 3 0.39 1.36 -17.35
CA SER A 3 -0.06 0.05 -16.85
C SER A 3 0.02 -0.05 -15.32
N ASN A 4 1.07 0.52 -14.70
CA ASN A 4 1.20 0.56 -13.24
C ASN A 4 0.08 1.38 -12.57
N GLN A 5 -0.38 2.47 -13.20
CA GLN A 5 -1.49 3.27 -12.68
C GLN A 5 -2.81 2.53 -12.84
N LEU A 6 -3.01 1.86 -13.98
CA LEU A 6 -4.18 1.00 -14.17
C LEU A 6 -4.22 -0.12 -13.12
N PHE A 7 -3.08 -0.76 -12.83
CA PHE A 7 -3.00 -1.80 -11.81
C PHE A 7 -3.38 -1.28 -10.41
N HIS A 8 -2.94 -0.07 -10.06
CA HIS A 8 -3.35 0.60 -8.83
C HIS A 8 -4.88 0.78 -8.75
N GLU A 9 -5.52 1.30 -9.79
CA GLU A 9 -6.98 1.45 -9.81
C GLU A 9 -7.72 0.11 -9.79
N MET A 10 -7.16 -0.93 -10.42
CA MET A 10 -7.71 -2.28 -10.35
C MET A 10 -7.69 -2.86 -8.93
N MET A 11 -6.68 -2.53 -8.12
CA MET A 11 -6.65 -2.91 -6.71
C MET A 11 -7.81 -2.26 -5.93
N HIS A 12 -8.10 -0.99 -6.18
CA HIS A 12 -9.27 -0.31 -5.59
C HIS A 12 -10.58 -0.97 -6.00
N ALA A 13 -10.74 -1.27 -7.29
CA ALA A 13 -11.91 -1.95 -7.80
C ALA A 13 -12.10 -3.35 -7.18
N TYR A 14 -11.01 -4.11 -7.05
CA TYR A 14 -11.05 -5.42 -6.41
C TYR A 14 -11.42 -5.30 -4.93
N ARG A 15 -10.82 -4.36 -4.19
CA ARG A 15 -11.15 -4.09 -2.79
C ARG A 15 -12.62 -3.72 -2.60
N ALA A 16 -13.18 -2.89 -3.49
CA ALA A 16 -14.57 -2.48 -3.43
C ALA A 16 -15.55 -3.67 -3.53
N TYR A 17 -15.17 -4.75 -4.21
CA TYR A 17 -15.95 -5.99 -4.26
C TYR A 17 -15.86 -6.82 -2.95
N GLN A 18 -14.81 -6.62 -2.16
CA GLN A 18 -14.54 -7.38 -0.93
C GLN A 18 -15.08 -6.69 0.33
N GLU A 19 -15.29 -5.37 0.31
CA GLU A 19 -15.73 -4.58 1.47
C GLU A 19 -17.15 -4.05 1.30
N THR A 20 -17.83 -3.81 2.42
CA THR A 20 -19.09 -3.05 2.40
C THR A 20 -18.81 -1.58 2.06
N THR A 21 -19.79 -0.89 1.48
CA THR A 21 -19.65 0.54 1.14
C THR A 21 -19.26 1.41 2.34
N ALA A 22 -19.78 1.09 3.54
CA ALA A 22 -19.43 1.81 4.77
C ALA A 22 -17.96 1.59 5.15
N SER A 23 -17.51 0.33 5.20
CA SER A 23 -16.11 -0.01 5.49
C SER A 23 -15.16 0.66 4.49
N TYR A 24 -15.50 0.61 3.20
CA TYR A 24 -14.69 1.19 2.14
C TYR A 24 -14.48 2.69 2.33
N LYS A 25 -15.56 3.44 2.62
CA LYS A 25 -15.52 4.91 2.79
C LYS A 25 -14.70 5.34 4.00
N GLU A 26 -14.87 4.67 5.14
CA GLU A 26 -14.17 5.02 6.40
C GLU A 26 -12.66 4.69 6.37
N SER A 27 -12.22 3.85 5.43
CA SER A 27 -10.84 3.36 5.35
C SER A 27 -10.23 3.56 3.97
N THR A 28 -10.52 4.71 3.35
CA THR A 28 -10.05 5.02 2.00
C THR A 28 -8.52 5.06 1.95
N LEU A 29 -7.85 5.68 2.94
CA LEU A 29 -6.37 5.69 2.98
C LEU A 29 -5.77 4.30 3.23
N ASN A 30 -6.45 3.42 3.97
CA ASN A 30 -5.98 2.04 4.15
C ASN A 30 -5.86 1.32 2.80
N GLY A 31 -6.86 1.48 1.91
CA GLY A 31 -6.82 0.90 0.57
C GLY A 31 -5.83 1.57 -0.36
N GLU A 32 -5.63 2.89 -0.25
CA GLU A 32 -4.54 3.57 -0.95
C GLU A 32 -3.19 2.96 -0.58
N ILE A 33 -2.89 2.77 0.71
CA ILE A 33 -1.63 2.16 1.13
C ILE A 33 -1.43 0.77 0.50
N GLU A 34 -2.48 -0.06 0.46
CA GLU A 34 -2.45 -1.37 -0.19
C GLU A 34 -2.19 -1.25 -1.70
N ALA A 35 -2.96 -0.42 -2.40
CA ALA A 35 -2.88 -0.25 -3.84
C ALA A 35 -1.55 0.37 -4.27
N TRP A 36 -0.98 1.29 -3.47
CA TRP A 36 0.36 1.83 -3.69
C TRP A 36 1.43 0.77 -3.50
N TYR A 37 1.32 -0.08 -2.48
CA TYR A 37 2.28 -1.16 -2.25
C TYR A 37 2.22 -2.22 -3.36
N ALA A 38 1.02 -2.62 -3.76
CA ALA A 38 0.81 -3.51 -4.90
C ALA A 38 1.39 -2.92 -6.20
N GLN A 39 1.17 -1.62 -6.45
CA GLN A 39 1.74 -0.92 -7.60
C GLN A 39 3.28 -0.92 -7.56
N TYR A 40 3.87 -0.69 -6.39
CA TYR A 40 5.31 -0.79 -6.21
C TYR A 40 5.81 -2.20 -6.54
N LEU A 41 5.21 -3.24 -5.96
CA LEU A 41 5.58 -4.63 -6.24
C LEU A 41 5.47 -4.99 -7.73
N TYR A 42 4.39 -4.57 -8.40
CA TYR A 42 4.24 -4.77 -9.84
C TYR A 42 5.36 -4.08 -10.63
N THR A 43 5.56 -2.78 -10.36
CA THR A 43 6.48 -1.96 -11.14
C THR A 43 7.93 -2.34 -10.90
N SER A 44 8.30 -2.70 -9.66
CA SER A 44 9.67 -3.09 -9.29
C SER A 44 10.09 -4.45 -9.86
N ASN A 45 9.14 -5.28 -10.29
CA ASN A 45 9.41 -6.57 -10.92
C ASN A 45 9.48 -6.49 -12.46
N LEU A 46 9.27 -5.31 -13.05
CA LEU A 46 9.41 -5.13 -14.50
C LEU A 46 10.89 -5.14 -14.90
N PRO A 47 11.26 -5.78 -16.04
CA PRO A 47 12.63 -5.76 -16.55
C PRO A 47 13.20 -4.34 -16.73
N GLU A 48 12.34 -3.39 -17.06
CA GLU A 48 12.67 -2.00 -17.32
C GLU A 48 12.69 -1.13 -16.05
N TYR A 49 12.50 -1.69 -14.86
CA TYR A 49 12.45 -0.89 -13.63
C TYR A 49 13.79 -0.23 -13.31
N LYS A 50 14.90 -0.94 -13.50
CA LYS A 50 16.23 -0.44 -13.18
C LYS A 50 16.59 0.75 -14.07
N ASP A 51 17.15 1.79 -13.46
CA ASP A 51 17.55 3.06 -14.12
C ASP A 51 16.36 3.78 -14.80
N SER A 52 15.14 3.47 -14.38
CA SER A 52 13.92 4.08 -14.92
C SER A 52 13.42 5.25 -14.06
N LYS A 53 12.49 6.01 -14.65
CA LYS A 53 11.73 7.04 -13.92
C LYS A 53 10.92 6.47 -12.75
N TRP A 54 10.56 5.18 -12.76
CA TRP A 54 9.80 4.57 -11.68
C TRP A 54 10.70 4.31 -10.47
N GLU A 55 11.90 3.77 -10.70
CA GLU A 55 12.89 3.60 -9.64
C GLU A 55 13.32 4.93 -9.04
N ASP A 56 13.60 5.94 -9.88
CA ASP A 56 13.93 7.28 -9.41
C ASP A 56 12.81 7.86 -8.53
N ARG A 57 11.55 7.79 -8.98
CA ARG A 57 10.39 8.23 -8.21
C ARG A 57 10.24 7.47 -6.90
N ASP A 58 10.51 6.16 -6.90
CA ASP A 58 10.43 5.32 -5.71
C ASP A 58 11.53 5.62 -4.67
N ASN A 59 12.58 6.32 -5.09
CA ASN A 59 13.68 6.79 -4.25
C ASN A 59 13.59 8.30 -3.90
N THR A 60 12.77 9.08 -4.60
CA THR A 60 12.69 10.56 -4.42
C THR A 60 11.34 11.05 -3.88
N ASP A 61 10.20 10.50 -4.32
CA ASP A 61 8.88 10.90 -3.80
C ASP A 61 8.72 10.41 -2.35
N PRO A 62 8.40 11.30 -1.38
CA PRO A 62 8.29 10.93 0.02
C PRO A 62 7.31 9.79 0.29
N ARG A 63 6.14 9.79 -0.36
CA ARG A 63 5.10 8.75 -0.20
C ARG A 63 5.59 7.44 -0.78
N ARG A 64 6.17 7.46 -1.99
CA ARG A 64 6.71 6.25 -2.64
C ARG A 64 7.79 5.60 -1.78
N ARG A 65 8.73 6.39 -1.23
CA ARG A 65 9.76 5.85 -0.33
C ARG A 65 9.18 5.19 0.90
N ARG A 66 8.11 5.74 1.49
CA ARG A 66 7.46 5.14 2.66
C ARG A 66 6.75 3.83 2.30
N ILE A 67 6.08 3.79 1.15
CA ILE A 67 5.49 2.56 0.63
C ILE A 67 6.57 1.52 0.34
N LYS A 68 7.65 1.87 -0.37
CA LYS A 68 8.80 0.99 -0.62
C LYS A 68 9.36 0.41 0.67
N SER A 69 9.47 1.22 1.74
CA SER A 69 9.98 0.72 3.03
C SER A 69 9.09 -0.31 3.74
N LEU A 70 7.86 -0.57 3.27
CA LEU A 70 7.05 -1.70 3.75
C LEU A 70 7.70 -3.06 3.45
N THR A 71 8.59 -3.15 2.46
CA THR A 71 9.34 -4.40 2.18
C THR A 71 10.26 -4.82 3.33
N ASN A 72 10.49 -3.96 4.32
CA ASN A 72 11.24 -4.30 5.53
C ASN A 72 10.36 -4.97 6.59
N TYR A 73 9.04 -5.01 6.39
CA TYR A 73 8.06 -5.49 7.37
C TYR A 73 7.19 -6.61 6.81
N ILE A 74 6.79 -6.51 5.55
CA ILE A 74 5.92 -7.46 4.88
C ILE A 74 6.55 -7.98 3.59
N ASP A 75 6.22 -9.21 3.22
CA ASP A 75 6.62 -9.82 1.96
C ASP A 75 5.77 -9.32 0.78
N ASN A 76 6.01 -9.87 -0.41
CA ASN A 76 5.25 -9.58 -1.63
C ASN A 76 3.84 -10.22 -1.65
N LYS A 77 3.47 -10.97 -0.61
CA LYS A 77 2.15 -11.59 -0.40
C LYS A 77 1.37 -10.90 0.72
N GLY A 78 1.90 -9.81 1.27
CA GLY A 78 1.28 -9.06 2.36
C GLY A 78 1.39 -9.73 3.73
N ASN A 79 2.22 -10.76 3.89
CA ASN A 79 2.48 -11.40 5.17
C ASN A 79 3.64 -10.72 5.90
N LEU A 80 3.61 -10.74 7.23
CA LEU A 80 4.71 -10.26 8.05
C LEU A 80 5.98 -11.09 7.79
N LEU A 81 7.12 -10.42 7.66
CA LEU A 81 8.41 -11.11 7.50
C LEU A 81 8.81 -11.86 8.78
N PRO A 82 9.57 -12.96 8.66
CA PRO A 82 10.09 -13.67 9.83
C PRO A 82 10.90 -12.76 10.75
N GLY A 83 10.56 -12.75 12.04
CA GLY A 83 11.26 -11.96 13.06
C GLY A 83 10.83 -10.50 13.16
N VAL A 84 9.95 -10.02 12.28
CA VAL A 84 9.36 -8.67 12.39
C VAL A 84 8.19 -8.69 13.38
N ASN A 85 8.09 -7.68 14.24
CA ASN A 85 6.96 -7.52 15.16
C ASN A 85 5.79 -6.82 14.45
N ARG A 86 4.56 -7.30 14.69
CA ARG A 86 3.34 -6.66 14.20
C ARG A 86 3.24 -5.20 14.64
N THR A 87 3.65 -4.89 15.87
CA THR A 87 3.60 -3.51 16.39
C THR A 87 4.50 -2.57 15.60
N ASP A 88 5.65 -3.06 15.10
CA ASP A 88 6.56 -2.21 14.31
C ASP A 88 5.96 -1.87 12.94
N LEU A 89 5.25 -2.82 12.32
CA LEU A 89 4.48 -2.56 11.10
C LEU A 89 3.35 -1.55 11.36
N GLU A 90 2.64 -1.70 12.48
CA GLU A 90 1.55 -0.79 12.85
C GLU A 90 2.05 0.63 13.09
N SER A 91 3.13 0.80 13.86
CA SER A 91 3.79 2.09 14.04
C SER A 91 4.31 2.65 12.72
N LYS A 92 4.91 1.81 11.86
CA LYS A 92 5.35 2.25 10.54
C LYS A 92 4.20 2.86 9.71
N ILE A 93 3.03 2.22 9.75
CA ILE A 93 1.85 2.70 9.03
C ILE A 93 1.29 3.98 9.67
N LYS A 94 1.03 3.95 10.98
CA LYS A 94 0.32 5.01 11.69
C LYS A 94 1.18 6.26 11.91
N ASP A 95 2.47 6.08 12.17
CA ASP A 95 3.35 7.16 12.64
C ASP A 95 4.22 7.75 11.51
N ASP A 96 4.37 7.05 10.38
CA ASP A 96 5.19 7.52 9.24
C ASP A 96 4.43 7.56 7.91
N ILE A 97 3.77 6.46 7.50
CA ILE A 97 3.08 6.42 6.21
C ILE A 97 1.87 7.37 6.19
N VAL A 98 0.94 7.21 7.14
CA VAL A 98 -0.30 8.01 7.19
C VAL A 98 -0.01 9.52 7.26
N PRO A 99 0.85 10.02 8.17
CA PRO A 99 1.17 11.44 8.21
C PRO A 99 1.83 11.95 6.92
N THR A 100 2.68 11.13 6.28
CA THR A 100 3.31 11.50 5.01
C THR A 100 2.25 11.64 3.90
N PHE A 101 1.30 10.71 3.80
CA PHE A 101 0.24 10.78 2.80
C PHE A 101 -0.66 12.00 3.02
N HIS A 102 -1.07 12.24 4.26
CA HIS A 102 -1.88 13.41 4.63
C HIS A 102 -1.20 14.73 4.33
N LYS A 103 0.13 14.81 4.50
CA LYS A 103 0.93 15.97 4.11
C LYS A 103 0.98 16.21 2.60
N TYR A 104 0.93 15.14 1.81
CA TYR A 104 1.12 15.18 0.35
C TYR A 104 -0.12 14.67 -0.41
N HIS A 105 -1.17 15.50 -0.43
CA HIS A 105 -2.38 15.40 -1.27
C HIS A 105 -3.51 14.47 -0.80
N TYR A 106 -3.26 13.53 0.12
CA TYR A 106 -4.30 12.64 0.64
C TYR A 106 -4.92 13.21 1.91
N THR A 107 -5.62 14.33 1.83
CA THR A 107 -6.12 15.03 3.03
C THR A 107 -7.07 14.16 3.87
N ALA A 108 -6.99 14.27 5.20
CA ALA A 108 -7.72 13.40 6.12
C ALA A 108 -9.25 13.44 5.97
N ASP A 109 -9.81 14.56 5.49
CA ASP A 109 -11.24 14.73 5.19
C ASP A 109 -11.70 13.91 3.99
N LYS A 110 -10.83 13.69 3.01
CA LYS A 110 -11.13 12.92 1.78
C LYS A 110 -10.64 11.48 1.85
N TYR A 111 -9.56 11.26 2.60
CA TYR A 111 -8.88 9.98 2.74
C TYR A 111 -8.75 9.63 4.22
N PRO A 112 -9.86 9.29 4.88
CA PRO A 112 -9.83 8.84 6.26
C PRO A 112 -9.03 7.53 6.36
N PHE A 113 -8.35 7.37 7.50
CA PHE A 113 -7.64 6.17 7.88
C PHE A 113 -8.30 5.55 9.09
N GLU A 114 -8.64 4.27 9.02
CA GLU A 114 -9.23 3.54 10.13
C GLU A 114 -8.15 3.01 11.06
N TYR A 115 -7.95 3.69 12.20
CA TYR A 115 -6.85 3.41 13.12
C TYR A 115 -7.02 2.13 13.95
N ASN A 116 -8.25 1.62 14.11
CA ASN A 116 -8.49 0.37 14.83
C ASN A 116 -8.29 -0.87 13.96
N ARG A 117 -8.14 -0.71 12.64
CA ARG A 117 -7.80 -1.80 11.73
C ARG A 117 -6.36 -2.27 12.01
N PRO A 118 -6.12 -3.56 12.33
CA PRO A 118 -4.77 -4.11 12.49
C PRO A 118 -3.91 -3.87 11.26
N GLY A 119 -2.60 -3.68 11.42
CA GLY A 119 -1.71 -3.26 10.33
C GLY A 119 -1.73 -4.20 9.12
N LEU A 120 -1.76 -5.52 9.36
CA LEU A 120 -1.81 -6.56 8.32
C LEU A 120 -3.14 -6.62 7.57
N GLU A 121 -4.22 -6.15 8.19
CA GLU A 121 -5.56 -6.17 7.57
C GLU A 121 -5.67 -5.18 6.41
N ASN A 122 -4.70 -4.26 6.30
CA ASN A 122 -4.55 -3.39 5.14
C ASN A 122 -4.10 -4.15 3.89
N PHE A 123 -3.51 -5.34 4.00
CA PHE A 123 -2.90 -6.07 2.86
C PHE A 123 -3.69 -7.33 2.45
N LYS A 124 -4.98 -7.37 2.79
CA LYS A 124 -5.86 -8.52 2.57
C LYS A 124 -6.11 -8.83 1.09
N CYS A 125 -6.20 -7.82 0.23
CA CYS A 125 -6.39 -8.04 -1.20
C CYS A 125 -5.14 -8.67 -1.81
N ILE A 126 -3.95 -8.16 -1.48
CA ILE A 126 -2.67 -8.76 -1.91
C ILE A 126 -2.59 -10.22 -1.44
N ASN A 127 -2.92 -10.48 -0.17
CA ASN A 127 -2.90 -11.84 0.39
C ASN A 127 -3.85 -12.79 -0.37
N LYS A 128 -5.10 -12.36 -0.62
CA LYS A 128 -6.09 -13.15 -1.38
C LYS A 128 -5.63 -13.43 -2.81
N LEU A 129 -5.03 -12.46 -3.49
CA LEU A 129 -4.56 -12.61 -4.87
C LEU A 129 -3.34 -13.53 -4.98
N THR A 130 -2.58 -13.71 -3.91
CA THR A 130 -1.29 -14.42 -3.90
C THR A 130 -1.32 -15.78 -3.18
N ILE A 131 -2.50 -16.24 -2.73
CA ILE A 131 -2.66 -17.42 -1.86
C ILE A 131 -2.08 -18.72 -2.44
N ASN A 132 -1.98 -18.85 -3.78
CA ASN A 132 -1.46 -20.03 -4.48
C ASN A 132 -0.28 -19.71 -5.40
N CYS A 133 0.40 -18.59 -5.16
CA CYS A 133 1.59 -18.17 -5.92
C CYS A 133 2.87 -18.46 -5.15
#